data_AF-A0A954W244-F1
#
_entry.id   AF-A0A954W244-F1
#
_cell.length_a   1.000
_cell.length_b   1.000
_cell.length_c   1.000
_cell.angle_alpha   90.00
_cell.angle_beta   90.00
_cell.angle_gamma   90.00
#
_symmetry.space_group_name_H-M   'P 1'
#
loop_
_entity.id
_entity.type
_entity.pdbx_description
1 polymer ?
#
loop_
_entity_poly.entity_id
_entity_poly.type
_entity_poly.pdbx_seq_one_letter_code
_entity_poly.pdbx_strand_id
1 'polypeptide(L)'
;GKADRQLVLHEGFGVRVAFRGHDLHGLTLGLDGRIYFSIGDRGYHVETKSETFANPESGAVFRCEQDGSHLEVFATGFRNPQELAFNDYGDLFTGDNNSDSGDLARWVHVWEGGDAGWRMAFQYLADRGPWNQELLWKPSFAGQAAWIMPPVENLGDGPSGICYYPGTGLSDSYLGNFFMCDFRGQANQSGVRTFKVRSKGASFELFDQEV
;
A
#
# COMPACT_ATOMS: atom_id res chain seq x y z
N GLY A 1 -11.46 0.36 24.19
CA GLY A 1 -12.90 0.73 24.26
C GLY A 1 -13.75 -0.48 23.91
N LYS A 2 -15.05 -0.47 24.25
CA LYS A 2 -16.04 -1.46 23.79
C LYS A 2 -17.05 -0.72 22.94
N ALA A 3 -17.28 -1.17 21.70
CA ALA A 3 -18.26 -0.54 20.82
C ALA A 3 -19.69 -0.88 21.26
N ASP A 4 -20.60 0.08 21.13
CA ASP A 4 -22.04 -0.11 21.39
C ASP A 4 -22.73 -0.91 20.28
N ARG A 5 -22.19 -0.84 19.05
CA ARG A 5 -22.68 -1.56 17.87
C ARG A 5 -21.51 -2.00 16.99
N GLN A 6 -21.66 -3.16 16.37
CA GLN A 6 -20.75 -3.66 15.34
C GLN A 6 -21.56 -3.94 14.08
N LEU A 7 -21.08 -3.43 12.95
CA LEU A 7 -21.71 -3.62 11.64
C LEU A 7 -20.65 -4.15 10.68
N VAL A 8 -21.05 -5.13 9.87
CA VAL A 8 -20.25 -5.59 8.73
C VAL A 8 -20.62 -4.72 7.54
N LEU A 9 -19.68 -3.91 7.07
CA LEU A 9 -19.86 -3.11 5.86
C LEU A 9 -19.63 -3.97 4.61
N HIS A 10 -18.54 -4.73 4.60
CA HIS A 10 -18.14 -5.61 3.51
C HIS A 10 -17.47 -6.88 4.04
N GLU A 11 -17.60 -7.97 3.28
CA GLU A 11 -16.94 -9.25 3.51
C GLU A 11 -16.41 -9.83 2.19
N GLY A 12 -15.63 -10.90 2.25
CA GLY A 12 -15.05 -11.53 1.04
C GLY A 12 -13.61 -11.09 0.71
N PHE A 13 -12.85 -10.64 1.71
CA PHE A 13 -11.42 -10.36 1.57
C PHE A 13 -10.58 -11.56 2.03
N GLY A 14 -9.40 -11.73 1.45
CA GLY A 14 -8.46 -12.79 1.84
C GLY A 14 -8.83 -14.18 1.33
N VAL A 15 -9.49 -14.26 0.17
CA VAL A 15 -10.12 -15.49 -0.38
C VAL A 15 -9.11 -16.54 -0.86
N ARG A 16 -7.86 -16.14 -1.13
CA ARG A 16 -6.78 -17.02 -1.53
C ARG A 16 -5.91 -17.42 -0.33
N VAL A 17 -5.44 -18.67 -0.34
CA VAL A 17 -4.33 -19.11 0.50
C VAL A 17 -3.03 -18.55 -0.10
N ALA A 18 -2.43 -17.60 0.60
CA ALA A 18 -1.12 -17.02 0.27
C ALA A 18 -0.29 -16.86 1.56
N PHE A 19 0.72 -15.98 1.53
CA PHE A 19 1.54 -15.68 2.71
C PHE A 19 0.67 -15.14 3.86
N ARG A 20 0.97 -15.57 5.08
CA ARG A 20 0.24 -15.13 6.28
C ARG A 20 0.54 -13.66 6.54
N GLY A 21 -0.47 -12.92 7.03
CA GLY A 21 -0.35 -11.49 7.34
C GLY A 21 -0.67 -10.56 6.16
N HIS A 22 -0.86 -11.10 4.95
CA HIS A 22 -1.31 -10.35 3.76
C HIS A 22 -2.84 -10.15 3.76
N ASP A 23 -3.37 -9.67 4.89
CA ASP A 23 -4.80 -9.50 5.14
C ASP A 23 -5.22 -8.02 4.95
N LEU A 24 -6.30 -7.60 5.60
CA LEU A 24 -6.79 -6.21 5.54
C LEU A 24 -5.89 -5.28 6.37
N HIS A 25 -5.53 -4.12 5.80
CA HIS A 25 -4.70 -3.09 6.44
C HIS A 25 -5.23 -1.68 6.14
N GLY A 26 -4.63 -0.65 6.75
CA GLY A 26 -4.71 0.71 6.24
C GLY A 26 -6.06 1.39 6.27
N LEU A 27 -6.90 1.09 7.27
CA LEU A 27 -8.17 1.77 7.42
C LEU A 27 -7.94 3.26 7.76
N THR A 28 -8.23 4.15 6.82
CA THR A 28 -8.02 5.59 6.98
C THR A 28 -9.16 6.39 6.34
N LEU A 29 -9.30 7.65 6.76
CA LEU A 29 -10.25 8.60 6.16
C LEU A 29 -9.50 9.54 5.22
N GLY A 30 -10.01 9.68 3.99
CA GLY A 30 -9.52 10.68 3.05
C GLY A 30 -10.04 12.07 3.37
N LEU A 31 -9.40 13.09 2.78
CA LEU A 31 -9.87 14.49 2.84
C LEU A 31 -11.22 14.69 2.13
N ASP A 32 -11.62 13.74 1.29
CA ASP A 32 -12.94 13.62 0.67
C ASP A 32 -14.03 13.07 1.61
N GLY A 33 -13.67 12.69 2.84
CA GLY A 33 -14.57 12.11 3.83
C GLY A 33 -14.89 10.63 3.62
N ARG A 34 -14.24 9.97 2.66
CA ARG A 34 -14.44 8.54 2.34
C ARG A 34 -13.48 7.65 3.11
N ILE A 35 -13.87 6.39 3.28
CA ILE A 35 -13.03 5.36 3.90
C ILE A 35 -12.13 4.76 2.81
N TYR A 36 -10.84 4.67 3.11
CA TYR A 36 -9.86 3.92 2.33
C TYR A 36 -9.32 2.77 3.17
N PHE A 37 -9.08 1.63 2.54
CA PHE A 37 -8.48 0.46 3.18
C PHE A 37 -7.84 -0.43 2.13
N SER A 38 -6.94 -1.33 2.55
CA SER A 38 -6.22 -2.20 1.64
C SER A 38 -6.35 -3.67 2.01
N ILE A 39 -6.13 -4.55 1.02
CA ILE A 39 -6.00 -5.99 1.18
C ILE A 39 -4.71 -6.44 0.49
N GLY A 40 -3.97 -7.34 1.12
CA GLY A 40 -2.85 -8.02 0.49
C GLY A 40 -3.25 -8.96 -0.64
N ASP A 41 -2.25 -9.60 -1.24
CA ASP A 41 -2.36 -10.48 -2.41
C ASP A 41 -3.06 -11.83 -2.17
N ARG A 42 -3.66 -11.99 -0.98
CA ARG A 42 -4.72 -12.95 -0.73
C ARG A 42 -6.01 -12.61 -1.52
N GLY A 43 -6.09 -11.40 -2.08
CA GLY A 43 -7.12 -10.98 -3.02
C GLY A 43 -8.50 -10.90 -2.39
N TYR A 44 -9.51 -10.79 -3.23
CA TYR A 44 -10.89 -10.54 -2.78
C TYR A 44 -11.93 -11.09 -3.75
N HIS A 45 -13.10 -11.39 -3.20
CA HIS A 45 -14.36 -11.68 -3.88
C HIS A 45 -15.49 -11.09 -3.03
N VAL A 46 -15.80 -9.82 -3.25
CA VAL A 46 -16.78 -9.05 -2.48
C VAL A 46 -18.07 -8.95 -3.29
N GLU A 47 -19.17 -9.42 -2.71
CA GLU A 47 -20.50 -9.27 -3.27
C GLU A 47 -21.21 -8.10 -2.57
N THR A 48 -21.72 -7.16 -3.36
CA THR A 48 -22.61 -6.10 -2.90
C THR A 48 -24.01 -6.33 -3.45
N LYS A 49 -24.97 -5.47 -3.10
CA LYS A 49 -26.34 -5.58 -3.64
C LYS A 49 -26.42 -5.37 -5.15
N SER A 50 -25.48 -4.63 -5.74
CA SER A 50 -25.49 -4.21 -7.14
C SER A 50 -24.37 -4.82 -7.97
N GLU A 51 -23.23 -5.12 -7.36
CA GLU A 51 -21.98 -5.42 -8.05
C GLU A 51 -21.15 -6.49 -7.32
N THR A 52 -20.35 -7.22 -8.08
CA THR A 52 -19.35 -8.16 -7.57
C THR A 52 -17.96 -7.66 -7.93
N PHE A 53 -17.10 -7.51 -6.92
CA PHE A 53 -15.69 -7.16 -7.08
C PHE A 53 -14.86 -8.41 -6.84
N ALA A 54 -14.12 -8.88 -7.85
CA ALA A 54 -13.31 -10.08 -7.71
C ALA A 54 -11.93 -9.91 -8.37
N ASN A 55 -10.88 -10.09 -7.59
CA ASN A 55 -9.51 -10.22 -8.08
C ASN A 55 -8.73 -11.16 -7.12
N PRO A 56 -8.53 -12.43 -7.50
CA PRO A 56 -7.73 -13.37 -6.73
C PRO A 56 -6.23 -13.27 -7.03
N GLU A 57 -5.82 -12.39 -7.93
CA GLU A 57 -4.46 -12.32 -8.47
C GLU A 57 -3.57 -11.31 -7.75
N SER A 58 -4.12 -10.30 -7.07
CA SER A 58 -3.32 -9.25 -6.42
C SER A 58 -4.04 -8.60 -5.25
N GLY A 59 -3.28 -7.87 -4.43
CA GLY A 59 -3.82 -6.95 -3.45
C GLY A 59 -4.36 -5.68 -4.08
N ALA A 60 -5.15 -4.95 -3.31
CA ALA A 60 -5.84 -3.74 -3.77
C ALA A 60 -6.04 -2.74 -2.65
N VAL A 61 -6.25 -1.49 -3.06
CA VAL A 61 -6.80 -0.41 -2.23
C VAL A 61 -8.24 -0.18 -2.64
N PHE A 62 -9.12 -0.06 -1.65
CA PHE A 62 -10.54 0.20 -1.82
C PHE A 62 -10.89 1.59 -1.30
N ARG A 63 -11.99 2.14 -1.82
CA ARG A 63 -12.63 3.36 -1.35
C ARG A 63 -14.14 3.14 -1.23
N CYS A 64 -14.76 3.66 -0.18
CA CYS A 64 -16.22 3.68 -0.03
C CYS A 64 -16.69 4.85 0.83
N GLU A 65 -17.99 5.14 0.82
CA GLU A 65 -18.60 6.05 1.80
C GLU A 65 -18.52 5.46 3.22
N GLN A 66 -18.65 6.30 4.25
CA GLN A 66 -18.52 5.86 5.64
C GLN A 66 -19.57 4.84 6.10
N ASP A 67 -20.69 4.73 5.39
CA ASP A 67 -21.73 3.73 5.60
C ASP A 67 -21.51 2.45 4.79
N GLY A 68 -20.39 2.34 4.06
CA GLY A 68 -20.06 1.24 3.16
C GLY A 68 -20.73 1.30 1.78
N SER A 69 -21.52 2.34 1.49
CA SER A 69 -22.06 2.51 0.13
C SER A 69 -20.98 2.96 -0.86
N HIS A 70 -21.26 2.80 -2.16
CA HIS A 70 -20.34 3.18 -3.25
C HIS A 70 -18.92 2.60 -3.11
N LEU A 71 -18.84 1.30 -2.78
CA LEU A 71 -17.58 0.58 -2.78
C LEU A 71 -16.99 0.54 -4.18
N GLU A 72 -15.70 0.83 -4.27
CA GLU A 72 -14.93 0.75 -5.51
C GLU A 72 -13.51 0.25 -5.23
N VAL A 73 -12.92 -0.37 -6.25
CA VAL A 73 -11.49 -0.71 -6.26
C VAL A 73 -10.73 0.53 -6.71
N PHE A 74 -10.05 1.18 -5.78
CA PHE A 74 -9.31 2.42 -6.04
C PHE A 74 -8.00 2.16 -6.80
N ALA A 75 -7.25 1.13 -6.42
CA ALA A 75 -6.01 0.71 -7.08
C ALA A 75 -5.74 -0.79 -6.86
N THR A 76 -4.93 -1.41 -7.73
CA THR A 76 -4.66 -2.86 -7.70
C THR A 76 -3.17 -3.18 -7.88
N GLY A 77 -2.81 -4.47 -7.93
CA GLY A 77 -1.46 -4.90 -8.26
C GLY A 77 -0.46 -4.78 -7.11
N PHE A 78 -0.94 -4.78 -5.88
CA PHE A 78 -0.09 -4.75 -4.68
C PHE A 78 0.21 -6.15 -4.17
N ARG A 79 1.31 -6.31 -3.44
CA ARG A 79 1.65 -7.56 -2.75
C ARG A 79 1.06 -7.60 -1.35
N ASN A 80 1.47 -6.68 -0.50
CA ASN A 80 0.99 -6.48 0.85
C ASN A 80 1.14 -4.98 1.20
N PRO A 81 0.20 -4.14 0.73
CA PRO A 81 0.21 -2.70 0.99
C PRO A 81 -0.13 -2.44 2.46
N GLN A 82 0.92 -2.28 3.27
CA GLN A 82 0.87 -2.17 4.72
C GLN A 82 0.54 -0.74 5.12
N GLU A 83 -0.67 -0.55 5.65
CA GLU A 83 -1.21 0.75 6.06
C GLU A 83 -1.36 1.77 4.91
N LEU A 84 -2.18 2.80 5.13
CA LEU A 84 -2.42 3.88 4.19
C LEU A 84 -2.28 5.22 4.90
N ALA A 85 -1.56 6.16 4.30
CA ALA A 85 -1.39 7.49 4.88
C ALA A 85 -1.56 8.57 3.81
N PHE A 86 -2.39 9.56 4.13
CA PHE A 86 -2.50 10.79 3.37
C PHE A 86 -1.48 11.82 3.86
N ASN A 87 -0.91 12.61 2.94
CA ASN A 87 -0.25 13.86 3.31
C ASN A 87 -1.27 15.00 3.48
N ASP A 88 -0.79 16.21 3.81
CA ASP A 88 -1.64 17.41 3.97
C ASP A 88 -2.41 17.82 2.70
N TYR A 89 -2.04 17.31 1.53
CA TYR A 89 -2.64 17.65 0.24
C TYR A 89 -3.64 16.60 -0.25
N GLY A 90 -3.78 15.48 0.46
CA GLY A 90 -4.67 14.38 0.07
C GLY A 90 -4.04 13.39 -0.91
N ASP A 91 -2.72 13.40 -1.08
CA ASP A 91 -2.01 12.35 -1.81
C ASP A 91 -1.88 11.12 -0.92
N LEU A 92 -2.26 9.95 -1.45
CA LEU A 92 -2.30 8.68 -0.70
C LEU A 92 -1.01 7.90 -0.90
N PHE A 93 -0.45 7.37 0.20
CA PHE A 93 0.76 6.55 0.15
C PHE A 93 0.60 5.24 0.92
N THR A 94 1.39 4.25 0.52
CA THR A 94 1.52 2.95 1.20
C THR A 94 2.93 2.40 1.08
N GLY A 95 3.28 1.49 1.99
CA GLY A 95 4.48 0.69 1.95
C GLY A 95 4.11 -0.72 1.53
N ASP A 96 4.62 -1.17 0.39
CA ASP A 96 4.30 -2.49 -0.15
C ASP A 96 5.51 -3.43 -0.04
N ASN A 97 5.31 -4.62 0.54
CA ASN A 97 6.40 -5.55 0.79
C ASN A 97 6.99 -6.14 -0.51
N ASN A 98 8.27 -6.51 -0.46
CA ASN A 98 8.95 -7.30 -1.48
C ASN A 98 8.54 -8.77 -1.48
N SER A 99 9.00 -9.54 -2.46
CA SER A 99 8.71 -10.97 -2.66
C SER A 99 9.76 -11.93 -2.11
N ASP A 100 10.72 -11.40 -1.33
CA ASP A 100 11.88 -12.11 -0.78
C ASP A 100 12.73 -12.80 -1.86
N SER A 101 12.86 -12.18 -3.05
CA SER A 101 13.52 -12.80 -4.21
C SER A 101 14.41 -11.83 -5.00
N GLY A 102 15.16 -10.99 -4.27
CA GLY A 102 16.09 -9.99 -4.82
C GLY A 102 15.44 -8.66 -5.18
N ASP A 103 14.12 -8.56 -5.11
CA ASP A 103 13.37 -7.31 -5.14
C ASP A 103 13.36 -6.62 -3.77
N LEU A 104 13.04 -5.33 -3.78
CA LEU A 104 13.02 -4.48 -2.58
C LEU A 104 11.61 -3.97 -2.29
N ALA A 105 11.33 -3.70 -1.02
CA ALA A 105 10.05 -3.13 -0.61
C ALA A 105 9.89 -1.73 -1.23
N ARG A 106 8.66 -1.26 -1.27
CA ARG A 106 8.26 -0.15 -2.13
C ARG A 106 7.53 0.90 -1.33
N TRP A 107 7.97 2.16 -1.43
CA TRP A 107 7.14 3.30 -1.08
C TRP A 107 6.35 3.72 -2.32
N VAL A 108 5.02 3.70 -2.23
CA VAL A 108 4.13 3.88 -3.40
C VAL A 108 3.22 5.08 -3.16
N HIS A 109 3.18 5.99 -4.13
CA HIS A 109 2.12 6.99 -4.27
C HIS A 109 0.95 6.31 -4.98
N VAL A 110 -0.18 6.17 -4.30
CA VAL A 110 -1.35 5.41 -4.76
C VAL A 110 -2.33 6.36 -5.44
N TRP A 111 -2.61 6.12 -6.73
CA TRP A 111 -3.60 6.90 -7.48
C TRP A 111 -4.73 6.04 -8.04
N GLU A 112 -5.86 6.69 -8.28
CA GLU A 112 -7.09 6.05 -8.77
C GLU A 112 -6.85 5.34 -10.12
N GLY A 113 -7.30 4.09 -10.21
CA GLY A 113 -7.12 3.23 -11.38
C GLY A 113 -5.70 2.68 -11.56
N GLY A 114 -4.77 2.98 -10.64
CA GLY A 114 -3.38 2.52 -10.72
C GLY A 114 -3.24 1.00 -10.52
N ASP A 115 -2.25 0.42 -11.20
CA ASP A 115 -1.85 -0.99 -11.04
C ASP A 115 -0.37 -1.07 -10.66
N ALA A 116 -0.06 -1.48 -9.43
CA ALA A 116 1.29 -1.56 -8.92
C ALA A 116 2.08 -2.80 -9.43
N GLY A 117 1.51 -3.59 -10.34
CA GLY A 117 2.21 -4.58 -11.14
C GLY A 117 2.40 -5.96 -10.53
N TRP A 118 2.22 -6.14 -9.22
CA TRP A 118 2.34 -7.46 -8.58
C TRP A 118 1.20 -8.39 -8.96
N ARG A 119 1.52 -9.66 -9.15
CA ARG A 119 0.56 -10.76 -9.22
C ARG A 119 1.04 -11.90 -8.32
N MET A 120 0.16 -12.44 -7.52
CA MET A 120 0.45 -13.52 -6.57
C MET A 120 0.94 -14.80 -7.27
N ALA A 121 0.64 -15.01 -8.55
CA ALA A 121 1.23 -16.10 -9.33
C ALA A 121 2.76 -15.98 -9.45
N PHE A 122 3.31 -14.75 -9.50
CA PHE A 122 4.74 -14.50 -9.61
C PHE A 122 5.51 -15.05 -8.42
N GLN A 123 4.94 -15.02 -7.21
CA GLN A 123 5.56 -15.52 -5.98
C GLN A 123 6.08 -16.96 -6.09
N TYR A 124 5.49 -17.78 -6.97
CA TYR A 124 5.82 -19.20 -7.13
C TYR A 124 6.68 -19.51 -8.36
N LEU A 125 7.01 -18.50 -9.16
CA LEU A 125 7.99 -18.63 -10.23
C LEU A 125 9.40 -18.53 -9.64
N ALA A 126 10.32 -19.38 -10.12
CA ALA A 126 11.68 -19.46 -9.60
C ALA A 126 12.43 -18.12 -9.64
N ASP A 127 12.13 -17.30 -10.63
CA ASP A 127 12.70 -15.97 -10.84
C ASP A 127 11.69 -14.84 -10.63
N ARG A 128 10.47 -15.13 -10.15
CA ARG A 128 9.32 -14.21 -10.06
C ARG A 128 8.77 -13.71 -11.40
N GLY A 129 9.14 -14.31 -12.54
CA GLY A 129 8.58 -13.97 -13.84
C GLY A 129 8.67 -12.46 -14.16
N PRO A 130 7.64 -11.87 -14.79
CA PRO A 130 7.65 -10.46 -15.19
C PRO A 130 8.05 -9.48 -14.08
N TRP A 131 7.68 -9.76 -12.83
CA TRP A 131 8.04 -8.91 -11.68
C TRP A 131 9.53 -8.56 -11.65
N ASN A 132 10.38 -9.57 -11.79
CA ASN A 132 11.84 -9.41 -11.79
C ASN A 132 12.42 -9.32 -13.20
N GLN A 133 11.88 -10.06 -14.17
CA GLN A 133 12.36 -10.07 -15.55
C GLN A 133 12.23 -8.68 -16.21
N GLU A 134 11.14 -7.96 -15.90
CA GLU A 134 10.85 -6.62 -16.42
C GLU A 134 11.11 -5.50 -15.40
N LEU A 135 11.61 -5.85 -14.20
CA LEU A 135 11.95 -4.91 -13.14
C LEU A 135 10.76 -4.02 -12.71
N LEU A 136 9.56 -4.61 -12.60
CA LEU A 136 8.33 -3.87 -12.26
C LEU A 136 8.36 -3.26 -10.86
N TRP A 137 9.21 -3.79 -9.97
CA TRP A 137 9.37 -3.29 -8.61
C TRP A 137 10.29 -2.07 -8.47
N LYS A 138 10.97 -1.65 -9.55
CA LYS A 138 11.88 -0.51 -9.50
C LYS A 138 11.16 0.81 -9.71
N PRO A 139 11.64 1.91 -9.10
CA PRO A 139 11.25 3.26 -9.46
C PRO A 139 11.39 3.52 -10.95
N SER A 140 10.66 4.53 -11.45
CA SER A 140 10.54 4.80 -12.87
C SER A 140 11.90 4.88 -13.59
N PHE A 141 12.02 4.16 -14.71
CA PHE A 141 13.20 4.18 -15.57
C PHE A 141 12.82 4.10 -17.06
N ALA A 142 13.73 4.50 -17.94
CA ALA A 142 13.50 4.48 -19.38
C ALA A 142 13.31 3.06 -19.90
N GLY A 143 12.20 2.81 -20.60
CA GLY A 143 11.86 1.49 -21.14
C GLY A 143 11.05 0.60 -20.18
N GLN A 144 10.67 1.11 -19.00
CA GLN A 144 9.76 0.40 -18.10
C GLN A 144 8.36 0.30 -18.71
N ALA A 145 7.63 -0.75 -18.33
CA ALA A 145 6.26 -0.97 -18.75
C ALA A 145 5.36 0.25 -18.43
N ALA A 146 4.71 0.82 -19.45
CA ALA A 146 3.97 2.08 -19.30
C ALA A 146 2.63 1.95 -18.55
N TRP A 147 2.14 0.72 -18.33
CA TRP A 147 0.87 0.46 -17.66
C TRP A 147 0.98 0.44 -16.13
N ILE A 148 2.20 0.35 -15.58
CA ILE A 148 2.37 0.23 -14.13
C ILE A 148 2.30 1.58 -13.44
N MET A 149 1.89 1.54 -12.19
CA MET A 149 2.17 2.53 -11.16
C MET A 149 3.52 2.18 -10.51
N PRO A 150 4.64 2.80 -10.94
CA PRO A 150 5.93 2.51 -10.35
C PRO A 150 5.99 3.07 -8.92
N PRO A 151 6.78 2.44 -8.03
CA PRO A 151 7.03 3.02 -6.72
C PRO A 151 7.76 4.36 -6.85
N VAL A 152 7.56 5.21 -5.85
CA VAL A 152 8.33 6.44 -5.68
C VAL A 152 9.79 6.10 -5.40
N GLU A 153 10.03 5.16 -4.49
CA GLU A 153 11.36 4.69 -4.11
C GLU A 153 11.28 3.24 -3.61
N ASN A 154 12.38 2.49 -3.75
CA ASN A 154 12.53 1.25 -3.01
C ASN A 154 12.97 1.58 -1.59
N LEU A 155 12.10 1.33 -0.61
CA LEU A 155 12.32 1.73 0.77
C LEU A 155 11.92 0.61 1.73
N GLY A 156 12.84 0.28 2.64
CA GLY A 156 12.65 -0.76 3.64
C GLY A 156 12.72 -2.18 3.07
N ASP A 157 12.31 -3.13 3.89
CA ASP A 157 12.28 -4.56 3.58
C ASP A 157 10.95 -5.15 4.08
N GLY A 158 10.51 -4.73 5.27
CA GLY A 158 9.22 -5.10 5.83
C GLY A 158 8.41 -3.92 6.35
N PRO A 159 7.90 -3.02 5.47
CA PRO A 159 6.86 -2.07 5.88
C PRO A 159 5.78 -2.77 6.73
N SER A 160 5.42 -2.18 7.87
CA SER A 160 4.55 -2.82 8.87
C SER A 160 3.66 -1.83 9.64
N GLY A 161 3.63 -0.57 9.18
CA GLY A 161 2.88 0.51 9.79
C GLY A 161 3.41 1.84 9.28
N ILE A 162 2.51 2.71 8.85
CA ILE A 162 2.85 4.00 8.25
C ILE A 162 1.94 5.07 8.86
N CYS A 163 2.51 6.24 9.15
CA CYS A 163 1.72 7.42 9.44
C CYS A 163 2.39 8.69 8.90
N TYR A 164 1.59 9.73 8.76
CA TYR A 164 2.03 11.07 8.40
C TYR A 164 1.86 12.02 9.58
N TYR A 165 2.82 12.91 9.80
CA TYR A 165 2.77 13.89 10.89
C TYR A 165 2.51 15.31 10.39
N PRO A 166 1.29 15.85 10.59
CA PRO A 166 0.90 17.17 10.11
C PRO A 166 1.28 18.33 11.05
N GLY A 167 1.85 18.06 12.24
CA GLY A 167 2.41 19.14 13.08
C GLY A 167 1.78 19.45 14.43
N THR A 168 1.08 18.52 15.08
CA THR A 168 0.31 18.81 16.31
C THR A 168 0.87 18.23 17.62
N GLY A 169 2.06 17.62 17.65
CA GLY A 169 2.61 17.01 18.88
C GLY A 169 4.13 16.76 18.98
N LEU A 170 4.83 16.47 17.88
CA LEU A 170 6.30 16.37 17.81
C LEU A 170 6.96 17.72 17.47
N SER A 171 8.29 17.80 17.59
CA SER A 171 9.06 18.99 17.24
C SER A 171 8.93 19.38 15.76
N ASP A 172 9.19 20.64 15.44
CA ASP A 172 9.09 21.20 14.08
C ASP A 172 9.98 20.49 13.05
N SER A 173 11.06 19.84 13.50
CA SER A 173 11.90 18.98 12.64
C SER A 173 11.10 17.86 11.97
N TYR A 174 10.06 17.37 12.65
CA TYR A 174 9.22 16.29 12.15
C TYR A 174 8.10 16.75 11.22
N LEU A 175 7.83 18.05 11.11
CA LEU A 175 6.74 18.56 10.26
C LEU A 175 6.80 18.00 8.84
N GLY A 176 5.68 17.40 8.40
CA GLY A 176 5.53 16.82 7.08
C GLY A 176 6.29 15.50 6.86
N ASN A 177 6.78 14.85 7.92
CA ASN A 177 7.37 13.52 7.80
C ASN A 177 6.31 12.43 7.70
N PHE A 178 6.65 11.43 6.89
CA PHE A 178 6.17 10.08 7.06
C PHE A 178 7.05 9.34 8.06
N PHE A 179 6.41 8.46 8.83
CA PHE A 179 7.06 7.46 9.66
C PHE A 179 6.68 6.09 9.11
N MET A 180 7.66 5.22 8.89
CA MET A 180 7.43 3.85 8.46
C MET A 180 8.16 2.87 9.37
N CYS A 181 7.40 1.98 9.98
CA CYS A 181 7.95 0.82 10.68
C CYS A 181 8.51 -0.17 9.65
N ASP A 182 9.81 -0.42 9.70
CA ASP A 182 10.51 -1.40 8.86
C ASP A 182 10.85 -2.63 9.71
N PHE A 183 10.01 -3.65 9.64
CA PHE A 183 10.14 -4.91 10.38
C PHE A 183 10.98 -5.92 9.59
N ARG A 184 12.15 -6.28 10.11
CA ARG A 184 13.11 -7.17 9.43
C ARG A 184 13.34 -8.47 10.20
N GLY A 185 12.36 -8.90 10.98
CA GLY A 185 12.39 -10.13 11.77
C GLY A 185 13.17 -10.05 13.09
N GLN A 186 14.19 -9.20 13.20
CA GLN A 186 14.99 -9.02 14.42
C GLN A 186 14.99 -7.57 14.90
N ALA A 187 14.98 -7.37 16.21
CA ALA A 187 14.90 -6.03 16.81
C ALA A 187 16.08 -5.12 16.45
N ASN A 188 17.29 -5.68 16.29
CA ASN A 188 18.49 -4.92 15.89
C ASN A 188 18.57 -4.62 14.39
N GLN A 189 17.66 -5.15 13.59
CA GLN A 189 17.55 -4.90 12.15
C GLN A 189 16.27 -4.12 11.81
N SER A 190 15.34 -4.02 12.75
CA SER A 190 14.07 -3.32 12.58
C SER A 190 14.17 -1.90 13.14
N GLY A 191 13.37 -0.99 12.61
CA GLY A 191 13.39 0.41 13.04
C GLY A 191 12.23 1.22 12.51
N VAL A 192 12.23 2.52 12.81
CA VAL A 192 11.28 3.49 12.27
C VAL A 192 12.05 4.41 11.35
N ARG A 193 11.74 4.33 10.06
CA ARG A 193 12.29 5.25 9.05
C ARG A 193 11.47 6.53 9.06
N THR A 194 12.14 7.66 8.94
CA THR A 194 11.50 8.96 8.75
C THR A 194 11.96 9.58 7.45
N PHE A 195 11.04 10.15 6.70
CA PHE A 195 11.34 10.79 5.42
C PHE A 195 10.21 11.75 5.03
N LYS A 196 10.53 12.67 4.13
CA LYS A 196 9.57 13.59 3.52
C LYS A 196 9.46 13.31 2.04
N VAL A 197 8.38 13.80 1.42
CA VAL A 197 8.16 13.70 -0.02
C VAL A 197 7.97 15.09 -0.62
N ARG A 198 8.47 15.28 -1.84
CA ARG A 198 8.21 16.48 -2.66
C ARG A 198 7.86 16.09 -4.08
N SER A 199 7.07 16.90 -4.75
CA SER A 199 6.60 16.61 -6.11
C SER A 199 7.75 16.48 -7.11
N LYS A 200 7.65 15.50 -8.00
CA LYS A 200 8.56 15.23 -9.12
C LYS A 200 7.79 14.65 -10.30
N GLY A 201 7.62 15.45 -11.35
CA GLY A 201 6.81 15.05 -12.49
C GLY A 201 5.36 14.80 -12.07
N ALA A 202 4.83 13.62 -12.38
CA ALA A 202 3.48 13.19 -12.01
C ALA A 202 3.41 12.42 -10.67
N SER A 203 4.52 12.33 -9.93
CA SER A 203 4.60 11.65 -8.64
C SER A 203 5.54 12.41 -7.70
N PHE A 204 6.32 11.72 -6.89
CA PHE A 204 7.15 12.29 -5.83
C PHE A 204 8.60 11.79 -5.89
N GLU A 205 9.45 12.39 -5.07
CA GLU A 205 10.72 11.82 -4.62
C GLU A 205 10.86 12.03 -3.11
N LEU A 206 11.62 11.15 -2.44
CA LEU A 206 11.91 11.30 -1.02
C LEU A 206 13.06 12.28 -0.81
N PHE A 207 13.05 12.92 0.36
CA PHE A 207 14.17 13.68 0.89
C PHE A 207 14.14 13.62 2.42
N ASP A 208 15.21 14.12 3.07
CA ASP A 208 15.30 14.18 4.54
C ASP A 208 15.12 12.79 5.20
N GLN A 209 15.80 11.78 4.64
CA GLN A 209 15.67 10.39 5.07
C GLN A 209 16.57 10.08 6.27
N GLU A 210 15.98 9.48 7.32
CA GLU A 210 16.68 8.94 8.49
C GLU A 210 16.16 7.52 8.83
N VAL A 211 17.00 6.72 9.49
CA VAL A 211 16.73 5.31 9.87
C VAL A 211 16.96 5.09 11.36
#